data_AF-A0A843DFA7-F1
#
_entry.id   AF-A0A843DFA7-F1
#
_cell.length_a   1.000
_cell.length_b   1.000
_cell.length_c   1.000
_cell.angle_alpha   90.00
_cell.angle_beta   90.00
_cell.angle_gamma   90.00
#
_symmetry.space_group_name_H-M   'P 1'
#
loop_
_entity.id
_entity.type
_entity.pdbx_description
1 polymer ?
#
loop_
_entity_poly.entity_id
_entity_poly.type
_entity_poly.pdbx_seq_one_letter_code
_entity_poly.pdbx_strand_id
1 'polypeptide(L)'
;MVTKVEWEAIKARANYKCLICGGKEGVAFPTLEKAHLKAESKGGTQIIPLCPNCHSKYDSGKCTATELKKIGVKPEHYKKVQPKKPSQSKSSKSQSGLDSIFGMSSSKSKKSNSGFGSLFDITPSKSSSKSKSKQSKNDFDSLFGFR
;
A
#
# COMPACT_ATOMS: atom_id res chain seq x y z
N MET A 1 -1.73 -1.42 -23.81
CA MET A 1 -2.29 -2.65 -23.24
C MET A 1 -1.16 -3.66 -23.16
N VAL A 2 -0.94 -4.32 -22.02
CA VAL A 2 0.18 -5.27 -21.87
C VAL A 2 -0.26 -6.66 -22.31
N THR A 3 0.44 -7.21 -23.31
CA THR A 3 0.21 -8.54 -23.88
C THR A 3 0.52 -9.65 -22.88
N LYS A 4 0.06 -10.89 -23.16
CA LYS A 4 0.31 -12.04 -22.28
C LYS A 4 1.81 -12.34 -22.17
N VAL A 5 2.54 -12.23 -23.28
CA VAL A 5 3.99 -12.49 -23.35
C VAL A 5 4.76 -11.46 -22.53
N GLU A 6 4.44 -10.16 -22.67
CA GLU A 6 5.05 -9.11 -21.86
C GLU A 6 4.76 -9.31 -20.37
N TRP A 7 3.54 -9.75 -20.04
CA TRP A 7 3.19 -10.03 -18.66
C TRP A 7 4.00 -11.19 -18.06
N GLU A 8 4.23 -12.24 -18.82
CA GLU A 8 5.10 -13.35 -18.40
C GLU A 8 6.56 -12.90 -18.26
N ALA A 9 7.06 -12.08 -19.17
CA ALA A 9 8.40 -11.48 -19.06
C ALA A 9 8.54 -10.60 -17.81
N ILE A 10 7.52 -9.80 -17.47
CA ILE A 10 7.50 -8.98 -16.25
C ILE A 10 7.54 -9.87 -15.00
N LYS A 11 6.72 -10.93 -14.96
CA LYS A 11 6.73 -11.89 -13.84
C LYS A 11 8.07 -12.61 -13.71
N ALA A 12 8.67 -13.01 -14.84
CA ALA A 12 9.98 -13.65 -14.86
C ALA A 12 11.09 -12.73 -14.33
N ARG A 13 11.10 -11.45 -14.73
CA ARG A 13 12.05 -10.45 -14.20
C ARG A 13 11.89 -10.24 -12.69
N ALA A 14 10.67 -10.33 -12.18
CA ALA A 14 10.37 -10.27 -10.75
C ALA A 14 10.56 -11.62 -10.03
N ASN A 15 11.10 -12.66 -10.69
CA ASN A 15 11.26 -14.01 -10.16
C ASN A 15 9.95 -14.62 -9.61
N TYR A 16 8.81 -14.28 -10.22
CA TYR A 16 7.48 -14.70 -9.77
C TYR A 16 7.18 -14.32 -8.30
N LYS A 17 7.82 -13.25 -7.81
CA LYS A 17 7.66 -12.71 -6.46
C LYS A 17 7.00 -11.34 -6.49
N CYS A 18 6.36 -10.99 -5.38
CA CYS A 18 5.82 -9.65 -5.17
C CYS A 18 6.96 -8.66 -4.87
N LEU A 19 7.03 -7.53 -5.58
CA LEU A 19 8.10 -6.54 -5.39
C LEU A 19 8.07 -5.82 -4.03
N ILE A 20 6.92 -5.82 -3.34
CA ILE A 20 6.76 -5.18 -2.03
C ILE A 20 7.23 -6.10 -0.90
N CYS A 21 6.61 -7.28 -0.80
CA CYS A 21 6.85 -8.21 0.31
C CYS A 21 7.93 -9.25 0.03
N GLY A 22 8.38 -9.40 -1.23
CA GLY A 22 9.41 -10.37 -1.63
C GLY A 22 8.96 -11.84 -1.61
N GLY A 23 7.81 -12.14 -1.00
CA GLY A 23 7.38 -13.51 -0.73
C GLY A 23 8.24 -14.18 0.35
N LYS A 24 7.86 -15.41 0.72
CA LYS A 24 8.75 -16.29 1.49
C LYS A 24 9.76 -16.91 0.52
N GLU A 25 10.97 -17.14 0.98
CA GLU A 25 12.01 -17.79 0.19
C GLU A 25 11.50 -19.14 -0.34
N GLY A 26 11.63 -19.37 -1.66
CA GLY A 26 11.12 -20.57 -2.32
C GLY A 26 9.62 -20.62 -2.63
N VAL A 27 8.82 -19.62 -2.22
CA VAL A 27 7.37 -19.59 -2.50
C VAL A 27 7.05 -18.55 -3.57
N ALA A 28 6.84 -19.02 -4.79
CA ALA A 28 6.20 -18.23 -5.83
C ALA A 28 4.74 -17.98 -5.44
N PHE A 29 4.24 -16.76 -5.66
CA PHE A 29 2.81 -16.51 -5.43
C PHE A 29 2.01 -17.19 -6.55
N PRO A 30 0.96 -17.98 -6.23
CA PRO A 30 0.16 -18.64 -7.25
C PRO A 30 -0.57 -17.62 -8.15
N THR A 31 -0.88 -16.45 -7.60
CA THR A 31 -1.55 -15.36 -8.31
C THR A 31 -0.83 -14.03 -8.08
N LEU A 32 -0.30 -13.47 -9.16
CA LEU A 32 0.20 -12.10 -9.21
C LEU A 32 -0.77 -11.26 -10.04
N GLU A 33 -1.15 -10.11 -9.50
CA GLU A 33 -2.05 -9.15 -10.11
C GLU A 33 -1.26 -8.02 -10.77
N LYS A 34 -1.86 -7.44 -11.83
CA LYS A 34 -1.30 -6.32 -12.58
C LYS A 34 -1.65 -5.01 -11.86
N ALA A 35 -0.68 -4.40 -11.19
CA ALA A 35 -0.87 -3.08 -10.58
C ALA A 35 -0.25 -1.98 -11.45
N HIS A 36 -0.98 -0.90 -11.70
CA HIS A 36 -0.50 0.22 -12.52
C HIS A 36 0.16 1.29 -11.65
N LEU A 37 1.38 1.71 -12.00
CA LEU A 37 2.12 2.72 -11.22
C LEU A 37 1.54 4.13 -11.38
N LYS A 38 1.16 4.47 -12.61
CA LYS A 38 0.57 5.77 -12.96
C LYS A 38 -0.83 5.52 -13.48
N ALA A 39 -1.83 5.77 -12.65
CA ALA A 39 -3.24 5.59 -12.99
C ALA A 39 -3.86 6.80 -13.73
N GLU A 40 -3.03 7.71 -14.29
CA GLU A 40 -3.52 8.93 -14.97
C GLU A 40 -4.49 8.65 -16.13
N SER A 41 -4.45 7.44 -16.70
CA SER A 41 -5.47 6.97 -17.65
C SER A 41 -5.59 5.45 -17.61
N LYS A 42 -6.73 4.92 -18.08
CA LYS A 42 -7.05 3.49 -18.26
C LYS A 42 -6.14 2.83 -19.31
N GLY A 43 -4.82 2.85 -19.12
CA GLY A 43 -3.86 2.38 -20.12
C GLY A 43 -2.38 2.62 -19.82
N GLY A 44 -2.00 2.95 -18.57
CA GLY A 44 -0.60 3.14 -18.20
C GLY A 44 0.28 1.94 -18.61
N THR A 45 1.43 2.20 -19.22
CA THR A 45 2.37 1.17 -19.68
C THR A 45 3.18 0.55 -18.56
N GLN A 46 3.29 1.26 -17.43
CA GLN A 46 4.08 0.82 -16.28
C GLN A 46 3.22 -0.03 -15.35
N ILE A 47 3.40 -1.35 -15.48
CA ILE A 47 2.74 -2.36 -14.65
C ILE A 47 3.78 -3.06 -13.79
N ILE A 48 3.40 -3.34 -12.54
CA ILE A 48 4.19 -4.14 -11.61
C ILE A 48 3.42 -5.38 -11.16
N PRO A 49 4.11 -6.50 -10.91
CA PRO A 49 3.51 -7.70 -10.34
C PRO A 49 3.45 -7.60 -8.81
N LEU A 50 2.24 -7.63 -8.27
CA LEU A 50 1.98 -7.63 -6.83
C LEU A 50 1.12 -8.82 -6.43
N CYS A 51 1.24 -9.26 -5.18
CA CYS A 51 0.26 -10.18 -4.61
C CYS A 51 -1.04 -9.43 -4.26
N PRO A 52 -2.20 -10.11 -4.16
CA PRO A 52 -3.50 -9.46 -3.94
C PRO A 52 -3.55 -8.57 -2.69
N ASN A 53 -2.88 -9.00 -1.62
CA ASN A 53 -2.78 -8.24 -0.37
C ASN A 53 -1.99 -6.94 -0.53
N CYS A 54 -0.84 -6.99 -1.22
CA CYS A 54 -0.01 -5.81 -1.47
C CYS A 54 -0.65 -4.90 -2.53
N HIS A 55 -1.33 -5.47 -3.51
CA HIS A 55 -2.08 -4.73 -4.51
C HIS A 55 -3.20 -3.90 -3.86
N SER A 56 -4.01 -4.52 -3.00
CA SER A 56 -5.05 -3.82 -2.21
C SER A 56 -4.48 -2.70 -1.33
N LYS A 57 -3.29 -2.90 -0.74
CA LYS A 57 -2.59 -1.86 0.04
C LYS A 57 -2.10 -0.69 -0.83
N TYR A 58 -1.65 -0.99 -2.04
CA TYR A 58 -1.21 -0.01 -3.01
C TYR A 58 -2.39 0.86 -3.49
N ASP A 59 -3.49 0.24 -3.91
CA ASP A 59 -4.68 0.98 -4.36
C ASP A 59 -5.31 1.81 -3.25
N SER A 60 -5.26 1.31 -2.01
CA SER A 60 -5.78 2.04 -0.84
C SER A 60 -4.85 3.13 -0.30
N GLY A 61 -3.67 3.32 -0.87
CA GLY A 61 -2.74 4.35 -0.43
C GLY A 61 -2.02 4.04 0.89
N LYS A 62 -2.05 2.79 1.36
CA LYS A 62 -1.53 2.38 2.68
C LYS A 62 -0.07 1.88 2.67
N CYS A 63 0.59 1.94 1.53
CA CYS A 63 2.01 1.57 1.42
C CYS A 63 2.91 2.56 2.15
N THR A 64 3.91 2.02 2.84
CA THR A 64 4.94 2.78 3.55
C THR A 64 5.98 3.35 2.59
N ALA A 65 6.74 4.36 3.02
CA ALA A 65 7.78 4.99 2.18
C ALA A 65 8.87 3.99 1.74
N THR A 66 9.20 3.00 2.57
CA THR A 66 10.16 1.93 2.24
C THR A 66 9.62 1.02 1.15
N GLU A 67 8.35 0.65 1.20
CA GLU A 67 7.68 -0.15 0.17
C GLU A 67 7.58 0.61 -1.16
N LEU A 68 7.24 1.90 -1.12
CA LEU A 68 7.21 2.75 -2.32
C LEU A 68 8.59 2.89 -2.96
N LYS A 69 9.65 2.96 -2.14
CA LYS A 69 11.04 3.00 -2.62
C LYS A 69 11.44 1.73 -3.36
N LYS A 70 10.97 0.54 -2.92
CA LYS A 70 11.23 -0.74 -3.62
C LYS A 70 10.65 -0.76 -5.03
N ILE A 71 9.55 -0.05 -5.23
CA ILE A 71 8.86 0.06 -6.51
C ILE A 71 9.43 1.22 -7.35
N GLY A 72 10.25 2.09 -6.76
CA GLY A 72 10.79 3.27 -7.43
C GLY A 72 9.84 4.47 -7.48
N VAL A 73 8.78 4.49 -6.66
CA VAL A 73 7.81 5.59 -6.62
C VAL A 73 8.15 6.54 -5.47
N LYS A 74 8.23 7.84 -5.77
CA LYS A 74 8.36 8.87 -4.74
C LYS A 74 7.03 9.01 -3.96
N PRO A 75 7.06 9.15 -2.63
CA PRO A 75 5.84 9.27 -1.82
C PRO A 75 4.99 10.49 -2.19
N GLU A 76 5.63 11.56 -2.66
CA GLU A 76 4.95 12.76 -3.16
C GLU A 76 4.12 12.50 -4.41
N HIS A 77 4.64 11.68 -5.33
CA HIS A 77 3.95 11.31 -6.56
C HIS A 77 2.79 10.38 -6.23
N TYR A 78 3.01 9.42 -5.34
CA TYR A 78 2.01 8.43 -4.95
C TYR A 78 0.71 9.06 -4.45
N LYS A 79 0.78 10.13 -3.64
CA LYS A 79 -0.41 10.84 -3.17
C LYS A 79 -1.22 11.53 -4.28
N LYS A 80 -0.57 11.89 -5.40
CA LYS A 80 -1.21 12.60 -6.53
C LYS A 80 -1.95 11.66 -7.48
N VAL A 81 -1.46 10.43 -7.64
CA VAL A 81 -2.06 9.40 -8.52
C VAL A 81 -3.12 8.54 -7.85
N GLN A 82 -3.32 8.68 -6.53
CA GLN A 82 -4.37 7.92 -5.85
C GLN A 82 -5.76 8.31 -6.38
N PRO A 83 -6.62 7.33 -6.71
CA PRO A 83 -7.99 7.63 -7.07
C PRO A 83 -8.66 8.32 -5.89
N LYS A 84 -9.20 9.51 -6.13
CA LYS A 84 -10.02 10.21 -5.13
C LYS A 84 -11.21 9.31 -4.83
N LYS A 85 -11.33 8.86 -3.59
CA LYS A 85 -12.53 8.13 -3.15
C LYS A 85 -13.73 9.02 -3.47
N PRO A 86 -14.82 8.47 -4.06
CA PRO A 86 -16.04 9.25 -4.17
C PRO A 86 -16.42 9.64 -2.76
N SER A 87 -16.41 10.95 -2.47
CA SER A 87 -16.98 11.43 -1.22
C SER A 87 -18.41 10.93 -1.21
N GLN A 88 -18.78 10.07 -0.28
CA GLN A 88 -20.17 9.76 -0.04
C GLN A 88 -20.82 11.10 0.32
N SER A 89 -21.44 11.75 -0.68
CA SER A 89 -22.30 12.88 -0.45
C SER A 89 -23.30 12.38 0.57
N LYS A 90 -23.23 12.90 1.80
CA LYS A 90 -24.26 12.67 2.80
C LYS A 90 -25.55 13.05 2.10
N SER A 91 -26.36 12.07 1.70
CA SER A 91 -27.70 12.34 1.22
C SER A 91 -28.39 12.96 2.41
N SER A 92 -28.48 14.28 2.43
CA SER A 92 -29.35 15.02 3.32
C SER A 92 -30.74 14.46 3.07
N LYS A 93 -31.14 13.54 3.94
CA LYS A 93 -32.48 12.99 3.99
C LYS A 93 -33.37 14.17 4.32
N SER A 94 -33.99 14.73 3.28
CA SER A 94 -34.98 15.78 3.37
C SER A 94 -36.04 15.29 4.34
N GLN A 95 -36.10 15.92 5.51
CA GLN A 95 -37.27 15.87 6.37
C GLN A 95 -38.41 16.58 5.62
N SER A 96 -39.24 15.82 4.93
CA SER A 96 -40.64 16.22 4.72
C SER A 96 -41.45 15.47 5.77
N GLY A 97 -41.73 16.15 6.88
CA GLY A 97 -42.72 15.68 7.84
C GLY A 97 -44.13 15.81 7.26
N LEU A 98 -45.01 14.89 7.66
CA LEU A 98 -46.33 15.16 8.23
C LEU A 98 -46.92 13.82 8.73
N ASP A 99 -47.23 13.83 10.03
CA ASP A 99 -48.21 13.05 10.80
C ASP A 99 -48.09 11.52 11.00
N SER A 100 -47.59 11.19 12.19
CA SER A 100 -48.34 10.66 13.35
C SER A 100 -49.32 9.47 13.20
N ILE A 101 -49.23 8.59 14.23
CA ILE A 101 -50.28 7.79 14.91
C ILE A 101 -50.00 6.26 14.87
N PHE A 102 -50.10 5.63 16.06
CA PHE A 102 -49.72 4.26 16.49
C PHE A 102 -48.22 4.04 16.72
N GLY A 103 -47.68 4.03 17.95
CA GLY A 103 -48.24 3.53 19.20
C GLY A 103 -47.79 2.09 19.41
N MET A 104 -46.66 1.88 20.12
CA MET A 104 -46.42 0.64 20.86
C MET A 104 -45.25 0.78 21.84
N SER A 105 -45.55 0.36 23.06
CA SER A 105 -44.82 0.55 24.30
C SER A 105 -43.71 -0.48 24.53
N SER A 106 -42.76 -0.11 25.40
CA SER A 106 -41.96 -0.98 26.28
C SER A 106 -41.01 -1.98 25.59
N SER A 107 -39.72 -2.01 25.91
CA SER A 107 -39.24 -2.62 27.16
C SER A 107 -37.77 -2.34 27.44
N LYS A 108 -37.48 -2.12 28.73
CA LYS A 108 -36.14 -2.15 29.37
C LYS A 108 -35.29 -3.33 28.91
N SER A 109 -34.01 -3.10 28.65
CA SER A 109 -32.96 -4.01 29.11
C SER A 109 -31.67 -3.25 29.42
N LYS A 110 -31.32 -3.26 30.71
CA LYS A 110 -29.98 -2.93 31.21
C LYS A 110 -29.02 -4.00 30.69
N LYS A 111 -27.90 -3.58 30.09
CA LYS A 111 -26.68 -4.41 30.11
C LYS A 111 -25.47 -3.50 30.27
N SER A 112 -25.07 -3.38 31.53
CA SER A 112 -23.72 -3.01 31.92
C SER A 112 -22.73 -3.96 31.25
N ASN A 113 -21.77 -3.43 30.50
CA ASN A 113 -20.56 -4.16 30.19
C ASN A 113 -19.37 -3.37 30.73
N SER A 114 -18.91 -3.86 31.88
CA SER A 114 -17.67 -3.52 32.54
C SER A 114 -16.48 -3.95 31.70
N GLY A 115 -15.46 -3.10 31.66
CA GLY A 115 -14.07 -3.56 31.55
C GLY A 115 -13.54 -3.65 30.13
N PHE A 116 -12.74 -2.65 29.76
CA PHE A 116 -11.51 -2.94 29.03
C PHE A 116 -10.42 -2.01 29.53
N GLY A 117 -9.59 -2.54 30.42
CA GLY A 117 -8.31 -1.94 30.75
C GLY A 117 -7.36 -2.07 29.54
N SER A 118 -6.54 -1.05 29.35
CA SER A 118 -5.11 -1.18 29.08
C SER A 118 -4.52 0.21 28.89
N LEU A 119 -4.21 0.83 30.02
CA LEU A 119 -3.31 1.97 30.11
C LEU A 119 -1.87 1.42 29.98
N PHE A 120 -1.49 1.08 28.75
CA PHE A 120 -0.09 0.78 28.43
C PHE A 120 0.57 2.06 27.91
N ASP A 121 1.10 2.83 28.86
CA ASP A 121 2.18 3.77 28.64
C ASP A 121 3.42 3.00 28.14
N ILE A 122 3.73 3.10 26.86
CA ILE A 122 5.05 2.78 26.32
C ILE A 122 5.61 4.08 25.76
N THR A 123 6.30 4.82 26.63
CA THR A 123 7.14 5.93 26.21
C THR A 123 8.46 5.40 25.63
N PRO A 124 8.96 6.00 24.54
CA PRO A 124 10.21 5.59 23.90
C PRO A 124 11.43 6.26 24.56
N SER A 125 12.33 5.44 25.10
CA SER A 125 13.65 5.88 25.57
C SER A 125 14.69 5.76 24.44
N LYS A 126 15.33 6.90 24.17
CA LYS A 126 16.40 7.14 23.20
C LYS A 126 17.69 6.35 23.51
N SER A 127 18.34 5.83 22.47
CA SER A 127 19.80 5.76 22.32
C SER A 127 20.10 5.55 20.83
N SER A 128 20.58 6.52 20.04
CA SER A 128 21.88 7.19 20.03
C SER A 128 23.07 6.22 19.99
N SER A 129 23.36 5.67 18.81
CA SER A 129 24.73 5.32 18.45
C SER A 129 25.03 5.70 17.00
N LYS A 130 26.01 6.59 16.93
CA LYS A 130 26.57 7.31 15.81
C LYS A 130 27.80 6.52 15.38
N SER A 131 27.80 5.95 14.18
CA SER A 131 28.99 5.33 13.59
C SER A 131 29.24 5.89 12.22
N LYS A 132 30.15 6.87 12.17
CA LYS A 132 30.88 7.34 10.99
C LYS A 132 32.00 6.33 10.69
N SER A 133 32.08 5.83 9.47
CA SER A 133 33.35 5.53 8.78
C SER A 133 33.06 5.52 7.27
N LYS A 134 33.50 6.55 6.52
CA LYS A 134 34.83 6.75 5.90
C LYS A 134 35.24 5.67 4.90
N GLN A 135 35.27 6.09 3.64
CA GLN A 135 36.30 5.87 2.60
C GLN A 135 36.60 4.43 2.13
N SER A 136 36.42 4.21 0.82
CA SER A 136 37.53 4.01 -0.15
C SER A 136 36.90 3.95 -1.56
N LYS A 137 37.19 4.93 -2.41
CA LYS A 137 38.25 4.95 -3.44
C LYS A 137 37.91 4.06 -4.64
N ASN A 138 37.56 4.79 -5.71
CA ASN A 138 37.76 4.54 -7.13
C ASN A 138 38.81 3.46 -7.45
N ASP A 139 38.39 2.44 -8.18
CA ASP A 139 39.22 1.66 -9.09
C ASP A 139 38.47 1.62 -10.44
N PHE A 140 38.63 2.68 -11.25
CA PHE A 140 38.11 2.77 -12.62
C PHE A 140 39.24 2.76 -13.66
N ASP A 141 40.48 2.40 -13.29
CA ASP A 141 41.61 2.50 -14.21
C ASP A 141 42.43 1.21 -14.22
N SER A 142 42.00 0.21 -15.00
CA SER A 142 42.81 -0.96 -15.40
C SER A 142 42.14 -1.80 -16.51
N LEU A 143 41.61 -1.18 -17.59
CA LEU A 143 41.05 -1.99 -18.70
C LEU A 143 41.17 -1.41 -20.12
N PHE A 144 41.98 -0.37 -20.32
CA PHE A 144 42.44 0.00 -21.66
C PHE A 144 43.93 -0.32 -21.81
N GLY A 145 44.20 -1.63 -22.01
CA GLY A 145 45.46 -2.10 -22.56
C GLY A 145 45.54 -1.70 -24.03
N PHE A 146 46.16 -0.56 -24.31
CA PHE A 146 46.71 -0.24 -25.62
C PHE A 146 48.16 -0.73 -25.64
N ARG A 147 48.39 -1.88 -26.29
CA ARG A 147 49.66 -2.20 -26.93
C ARG A 147 49.43 -3.17 -28.07
#